data_AF-A0A5U6H7H1-F1
#
_entry.id   AF-A0A5U6H7H1-F1
#
_cell.length_a   1.000
_cell.length_b   1.000
_cell.length_c   1.000
_cell.angle_alpha   90.00
_cell.angle_beta   90.00
_cell.angle_gamma   90.00
#
_symmetry.space_group_name_H-M   'P 1'
#
loop_
_entity.id
_entity.type
_entity.pdbx_description
1 polymer ?
#
loop_
_entity_poly.entity_id
_entity_poly.type
_entity_poly.pdbx_seq_one_letter_code
_entity_poly.pdbx_strand_id
1 'polypeptide(L)'
;MKINYDEFAKILDTFLESPGAFITLKDLNFFEVKGAEEESLHFHLLLLIENGLICNRNLETGDPRLLGFVFTSRGIGGRAVPIMLTQAGHDFANALHQKPILERLKKEFAEAPFELVKDVSKSLLTKLIKDRLGLE
;
A
#
# COMPACT_ATOMS: atom_id res chain seq x y z
N MET A 1 -5.22 14.43 4.22
CA MET A 1 -5.94 13.30 4.86
C MET A 1 -4.99 12.60 5.83
N LYS A 2 -5.49 11.85 6.80
CA LYS A 2 -4.66 11.00 7.66
C LYS A 2 -4.53 9.62 7.02
N ILE A 3 -3.45 8.91 7.34
CA ILE A 3 -3.26 7.53 6.91
C ILE A 3 -4.32 6.66 7.57
N ASN A 4 -5.03 5.89 6.74
CA ASN A 4 -5.97 4.87 7.15
C ASN A 4 -5.37 3.49 6.85
N TYR A 5 -4.97 2.78 7.90
CA TYR A 5 -4.34 1.46 7.77
C TYR A 5 -5.31 0.37 7.32
N ASP A 6 -6.61 0.51 7.59
CA ASP A 6 -7.61 -0.42 7.04
C ASP A 6 -7.75 -0.22 5.53
N GLU A 7 -7.60 1.01 5.03
CA GLU A 7 -7.59 1.30 3.59
C GLU A 7 -6.32 0.77 2.91
N PHE A 8 -5.15 0.94 3.54
CA PHE A 8 -3.94 0.29 3.04
C PHE A 8 -4.07 -1.22 2.97
N ALA A 9 -4.61 -1.87 4.01
CA ALA A 9 -4.81 -3.31 4.00
C ALA A 9 -5.66 -3.75 2.79
N LYS A 10 -6.80 -3.10 2.55
CA LYS A 10 -7.68 -3.40 1.40
C LYS A 10 -6.99 -3.21 0.05
N ILE A 11 -6.23 -2.13 -0.12
CA ILE A 11 -5.46 -1.91 -1.36
C ILE A 11 -4.45 -3.04 -1.54
N LEU A 12 -3.72 -3.40 -0.48
CA LEU A 12 -2.70 -4.43 -0.51
C LEU A 12 -3.29 -5.84 -0.71
N ASP A 13 -4.47 -6.14 -0.15
CA ASP A 13 -5.23 -7.36 -0.39
C ASP A 13 -5.44 -7.60 -1.90
N THR A 14 -5.79 -6.55 -2.64
CA THR A 14 -5.99 -6.64 -4.10
C THR A 14 -4.74 -7.16 -4.82
N PHE A 15 -3.54 -6.77 -4.36
CA PHE A 15 -2.28 -7.30 -4.90
C PHE A 15 -2.01 -8.73 -4.44
N LEU A 16 -2.26 -9.04 -3.17
CA LEU A 16 -1.97 -10.36 -2.56
C LEU A 16 -2.90 -11.47 -3.09
N GLU A 17 -4.15 -11.13 -3.38
CA GLU A 17 -5.18 -12.05 -3.88
C GLU A 17 -5.14 -12.21 -5.40
N SER A 18 -4.37 -11.36 -6.09
CA SER A 18 -4.21 -11.43 -7.54
C SER A 18 -3.59 -12.78 -7.96
N PRO A 19 -4.16 -13.49 -8.96
CA PRO A 19 -3.58 -14.73 -9.48
C PRO A 19 -2.28 -14.52 -10.26
N GLY A 20 -1.94 -13.27 -10.59
CA GLY A 20 -0.75 -12.90 -11.34
C GLY A 20 0.08 -11.82 -10.64
N ALA A 21 1.33 -11.68 -11.07
CA ALA A 21 2.25 -10.72 -10.47
C ALA A 21 1.82 -9.24 -10.64
N PHE A 22 1.01 -8.93 -11.65
CA PHE A 22 0.61 -7.56 -11.98
C PHE A 22 -0.90 -7.38 -11.92
N ILE A 23 -1.31 -6.25 -11.35
CA ILE A 23 -2.66 -5.69 -11.47
C ILE A 23 -2.59 -4.35 -12.21
N THR A 24 -3.71 -3.66 -12.33
CA THR A 24 -3.81 -2.30 -12.87
C THR A 24 -4.65 -1.43 -11.91
N LEU A 25 -4.68 -0.12 -12.14
CA LEU A 25 -5.56 0.79 -11.37
C LEU A 25 -7.05 0.37 -11.46
N LYS A 26 -7.47 -0.30 -12.54
CA LYS A 26 -8.84 -0.80 -12.66
C LYS A 26 -9.19 -1.82 -11.57
N ASP A 27 -8.25 -2.70 -11.24
CA ASP A 27 -8.46 -3.77 -10.25
C ASP A 27 -8.64 -3.20 -8.83
N LEU A 28 -8.20 -1.95 -8.62
CA LEU A 28 -8.34 -1.18 -7.38
C LEU A 28 -9.61 -0.31 -7.35
N ASN A 29 -10.56 -0.53 -8.27
CA ASN A 29 -11.79 0.28 -8.43
C ASN A 29 -11.54 1.77 -8.68
N PHE A 30 -10.37 2.14 -9.22
CA PHE A 30 -9.93 3.53 -9.39
C PHE A 30 -10.88 4.38 -10.26
N PHE A 31 -11.58 3.77 -11.21
CA PHE A 31 -12.48 4.49 -12.11
C PHE A 31 -13.91 4.56 -11.57
N GLU A 32 -14.25 3.65 -10.67
CA GLU A 32 -15.58 3.36 -10.17
C GLU A 32 -15.92 4.13 -8.89
N VAL A 33 -14.96 4.29 -7.97
CA VAL A 33 -15.15 5.07 -6.73
C VAL A 33 -15.27 6.57 -7.02
N LYS A 34 -16.03 7.28 -6.19
CA LYS A 34 -16.32 8.73 -6.35
C LYS A 34 -16.32 9.45 -5.01
N GLY A 35 -16.03 10.75 -5.04
CA GLY A 35 -16.13 11.62 -3.85
C GLY A 35 -15.07 11.29 -2.79
N ALA A 36 -15.49 11.18 -1.52
CA ALA A 36 -14.55 10.98 -0.41
C ALA A 36 -13.77 9.65 -0.50
N GLU A 37 -14.37 8.60 -1.06
CA GLU A 37 -13.71 7.30 -1.27
C GLU A 37 -12.63 7.40 -2.36
N GLU A 38 -12.90 8.15 -3.43
CA GLU A 38 -11.93 8.43 -4.50
C GLU A 38 -10.74 9.22 -3.97
N GLU A 39 -10.97 10.27 -3.17
CA GLU A 39 -9.88 11.02 -2.53
C GLU A 39 -9.05 10.15 -1.60
N SER A 40 -9.70 9.26 -0.82
CA SER A 40 -9.03 8.32 0.05
C SER A 40 -8.16 7.34 -0.73
N LEU A 41 -8.70 6.72 -1.78
CA LEU A 41 -7.96 5.79 -2.63
C LEU A 41 -6.75 6.46 -3.28
N HIS A 42 -6.93 7.65 -3.86
CA HIS A 42 -5.84 8.42 -4.45
C HIS A 42 -4.75 8.75 -3.43
N PHE A 43 -5.12 9.23 -2.26
CA PHE A 43 -4.16 9.58 -1.20
C PHE A 43 -3.32 8.37 -0.78
N HIS A 44 -3.93 7.23 -0.51
CA HIS A 44 -3.20 6.03 -0.07
C HIS A 44 -2.35 5.44 -1.20
N LEU A 45 -2.86 5.38 -2.44
CA LEU A 45 -2.05 4.92 -3.58
C LEU A 45 -0.83 5.82 -3.78
N LEU A 46 -0.98 7.14 -3.73
CA LEU A 46 0.16 8.07 -3.85
C LEU A 46 1.22 7.85 -2.76
N LEU A 47 0.80 7.53 -1.52
CA LEU A 47 1.75 7.17 -0.46
C LEU A 47 2.49 5.86 -0.74
N LEU A 48 1.82 4.82 -1.27
CA LEU A 48 2.50 3.58 -1.67
C LEU A 48 3.53 3.85 -2.77
N ILE A 49 3.20 4.74 -3.72
CA ILE A 49 4.07 5.11 -4.85
C ILE A 49 5.29 5.87 -4.36
N GLU A 50 5.08 6.93 -3.57
CA GLU A 50 6.13 7.79 -3.01
C GLU A 50 7.12 6.96 -2.18
N ASN A 51 6.62 5.97 -1.45
CA ASN A 51 7.44 5.11 -0.60
C ASN A 51 8.01 3.87 -1.31
N GLY A 52 7.84 3.74 -2.62
CA GLY A 52 8.38 2.63 -3.39
C GLY A 52 7.82 1.27 -3.01
N LEU A 53 6.59 1.22 -2.49
CA LEU A 53 5.91 -0.02 -2.13
C LEU A 53 5.23 -0.68 -3.35
N ILE A 54 4.98 0.09 -4.40
CA ILE A 54 4.50 -0.42 -5.69
C ILE A 54 5.38 0.07 -6.84
N CYS A 55 5.53 -0.76 -7.87
CA CYS A 55 6.32 -0.47 -9.06
C CYS A 55 5.62 -0.93 -10.35
N ASN A 56 6.12 -0.48 -11.51
CA ASN A 56 5.67 -0.97 -12.82
C ASN A 56 6.50 -2.18 -13.28
N ARG A 57 6.28 -2.66 -14.52
CA ARG A 57 7.03 -3.79 -15.11
C ARG A 57 8.55 -3.57 -15.20
N ASN A 58 9.02 -2.33 -15.19
CA ASN A 58 10.43 -1.97 -15.23
C ASN A 58 11.01 -1.74 -13.84
N LEU A 59 10.25 -2.05 -12.77
CA LEU A 59 10.60 -1.81 -11.37
C LEU A 59 10.77 -0.32 -11.03
N GLU A 60 10.15 0.58 -11.80
CA GLU A 60 10.18 2.01 -11.53
C GLU A 60 9.15 2.40 -10.46
N THR A 61 9.54 3.28 -9.53
CA THR A 61 8.73 3.76 -8.40
C THR A 61 8.78 5.28 -8.27
N GLY A 62 8.01 5.85 -7.34
CA GLY A 62 8.12 7.27 -6.95
C GLY A 62 7.45 8.28 -7.87
N ASP A 63 7.27 7.98 -9.17
CA ASP A 63 6.48 8.82 -10.08
C ASP A 63 5.11 8.19 -10.39
N PRO A 64 3.99 8.79 -9.94
CA PRO A 64 2.66 8.25 -10.19
C PRO A 64 2.32 8.08 -11.67
N ARG A 65 2.91 8.90 -12.55
CA ARG A 65 2.66 8.83 -14.00
C ARG A 65 3.17 7.54 -14.61
N LEU A 66 4.27 7.00 -14.06
CA LEU A 66 4.84 5.71 -14.46
C LEU A 66 3.98 4.51 -13.98
N LEU A 67 3.00 4.77 -13.12
CA LEU A 67 2.11 3.79 -12.49
C LEU A 67 0.64 3.99 -12.89
N GLY A 68 0.41 4.80 -13.93
CA GLY A 68 -0.90 4.95 -14.57
C GLY A 68 -1.67 6.20 -14.17
N PHE A 69 -1.19 7.01 -13.22
CA PHE A 69 -1.86 8.27 -12.89
C PHE A 69 -1.73 9.28 -14.02
N VAL A 70 -2.83 9.99 -14.30
CA VAL A 70 -2.88 11.07 -15.29
C VAL A 70 -3.44 12.32 -14.61
N PHE A 71 -2.60 13.31 -14.40
CA PHE A 71 -3.04 14.59 -13.83
C PHE A 71 -3.53 15.52 -14.95
N THR A 72 -4.77 15.97 -14.84
CA THR A 72 -5.41 16.87 -15.81
C THR A 72 -6.00 18.09 -15.12
N SER A 73 -6.40 19.10 -15.88
CA SER A 73 -7.16 20.24 -15.34
C SER A 73 -8.54 19.87 -14.78
N ARG A 74 -9.04 18.66 -15.06
CA ARG A 74 -10.33 18.15 -14.57
C ARG A 74 -10.19 17.23 -13.37
N GLY A 75 -8.96 17.01 -12.88
CA GLY A 75 -8.68 16.09 -11.78
C GLY A 75 -7.71 14.97 -12.18
N ILE A 76 -7.73 13.89 -11.39
CA ILE A 76 -6.86 12.73 -11.54
C ILE A 76 -7.59 11.66 -12.36
N GLY A 77 -6.96 11.20 -13.44
CA GLY A 77 -7.39 10.05 -14.23
C GLY A 77 -6.39 8.89 -14.13
N GLY A 78 -6.72 7.79 -14.80
CA GLY A 78 -5.92 6.57 -14.78
C GLY A 78 -5.69 5.98 -16.18
N ARG A 79 -4.64 5.18 -16.32
CA ARG A 79 -4.35 4.31 -17.47
C ARG A 79 -4.17 2.88 -16.98
N ALA A 80 -4.37 1.91 -17.88
CA ALA A 80 -4.10 0.50 -17.62
C ALA A 80 -2.58 0.22 -17.64
N VAL A 81 -1.87 0.78 -16.66
CA VAL A 81 -0.47 0.47 -16.42
C VAL A 81 -0.37 -0.72 -15.49
N PRO A 82 0.37 -1.77 -15.86
CA PRO A 82 0.60 -2.93 -15.01
C PRO A 82 1.52 -2.56 -13.84
N ILE A 83 1.04 -2.79 -12.64
CA ILE A 83 1.69 -2.45 -11.37
C ILE A 83 1.74 -3.68 -10.46
N MET A 84 2.74 -3.75 -9.60
CA MET A 84 2.96 -4.84 -8.65
C MET A 84 3.50 -4.30 -7.33
N LEU A 85 3.45 -5.11 -6.27
CA LEU A 85 4.18 -4.82 -5.03
C LEU A 85 5.69 -4.98 -5.26
N THR A 86 6.47 -4.08 -4.68
CA THR A 86 7.91 -4.31 -4.53
C THR A 86 8.16 -5.32 -3.42
N GLN A 87 9.40 -5.77 -3.23
CA GLN A 87 9.75 -6.59 -2.07
C GLN A 87 9.38 -5.87 -0.75
N ALA A 88 9.68 -4.57 -0.66
CA ALA A 88 9.28 -3.77 0.51
C ALA A 88 7.75 -3.65 0.63
N GLY A 89 7.04 -3.56 -0.50
CA GLY A 89 5.57 -3.63 -0.54
C GLY A 89 5.03 -4.94 0.01
N HIS A 90 5.62 -6.08 -0.37
CA HIS A 90 5.25 -7.39 0.17
C HIS A 90 5.57 -7.51 1.66
N ASP A 91 6.74 -7.06 2.11
CA ASP A 91 7.10 -7.08 3.53
C ASP A 91 6.11 -6.26 4.37
N PHE A 92 5.76 -5.06 3.89
CA PHE A 92 4.79 -4.20 4.56
C PHE A 92 3.38 -4.80 4.55
N ALA A 93 2.94 -5.34 3.40
CA ALA A 93 1.65 -6.03 3.29
C ALA A 93 1.58 -7.22 4.25
N ASN A 94 2.61 -8.07 4.29
CA ASN A 94 2.66 -9.22 5.19
C ASN A 94 2.60 -8.81 6.66
N ALA A 95 3.27 -7.72 7.04
CA ALA A 95 3.20 -7.17 8.38
C ALA A 95 1.79 -6.68 8.71
N LEU A 96 1.18 -5.90 7.81
CA LEU A 96 -0.15 -5.32 8.01
C LEU A 96 -1.25 -6.39 8.10
N HIS A 97 -1.12 -7.52 7.39
CA HIS A 97 -2.06 -8.65 7.47
C HIS A 97 -1.90 -9.50 8.73
N GLN A 98 -0.92 -9.21 9.59
CA GLN A 98 -0.93 -9.75 10.95
C GLN A 98 -1.85 -8.89 11.82
N LYS A 99 -3.01 -9.43 12.22
CA LYS A 99 -4.00 -8.75 13.07
C LYS A 99 -3.40 -8.00 14.28
N PRO A 100 -2.46 -8.57 15.06
CA PRO A 100 -1.85 -7.86 16.18
C PRO A 100 -1.07 -6.61 15.77
N ILE A 101 -0.47 -6.62 14.57
CA ILE A 101 0.31 -5.50 14.04
C ILE A 101 -0.62 -4.40 13.54
N LEU A 102 -1.64 -4.74 12.74
CA LEU A 102 -2.62 -3.77 12.24
C LEU A 102 -3.27 -2.97 13.36
N GLU A 103 -3.79 -3.68 14.37
CA GLU A 103 -4.46 -3.03 15.50
C GLU A 103 -3.51 -2.14 16.30
N ARG A 104 -2.24 -2.53 16.42
CA ARG A 104 -1.22 -1.71 17.07
C ARG A 104 -0.88 -0.46 16.25
N LEU A 105 -0.72 -0.57 14.94
CA LEU A 105 -0.46 0.57 14.06
C LEU A 105 -1.62 1.58 14.10
N LYS A 106 -2.87 1.10 14.07
CA LYS A 106 -4.07 1.93 14.18
C LYS A 106 -4.13 2.71 15.51
N LYS A 107 -3.76 2.06 16.61
CA LYS A 107 -3.86 2.66 17.95
C LYS A 107 -2.69 3.57 18.30
N GLU A 108 -1.47 3.16 17.98
CA GLU A 108 -0.23 3.78 18.49
C GLU A 108 0.50 4.62 17.42
N PHE A 109 0.21 4.41 16.12
CA PHE A 109 0.98 5.00 15.02
C PHE A 109 0.11 5.75 13.99
N ALA A 110 -1.13 6.12 14.35
CA ALA A 110 -2.03 6.88 13.47
C ALA A 110 -1.49 8.26 13.06
N GLU A 111 -0.63 8.86 13.89
CA GLU A 111 -0.02 10.18 13.66
C GLU A 111 1.50 10.10 13.47
N ALA A 112 2.05 8.89 13.37
CA ALA A 112 3.48 8.69 13.18
C ALA A 112 3.88 9.00 11.73
N PRO A 113 5.13 9.45 11.48
CA PRO A 113 5.68 9.51 10.14
C PRO A 113 5.65 8.12 9.47
N PHE A 114 5.29 8.05 8.19
CA PHE A 114 5.14 6.76 7.52
C PHE A 114 6.44 5.96 7.45
N GLU A 115 7.61 6.62 7.40
CA GLU A 115 8.90 5.95 7.49
C GLU A 115 9.04 5.14 8.79
N LEU A 116 8.68 5.76 9.94
CA LEU A 116 8.68 5.09 11.23
C LEU A 116 7.69 3.92 11.25
N VAL A 117 6.54 4.06 10.60
CA VAL A 117 5.53 3.00 10.49
C VAL A 117 6.10 1.79 9.75
N LYS A 118 6.82 1.99 8.65
CA LYS A 118 7.49 0.90 7.91
C LYS A 118 8.49 0.18 8.82
N ASP A 119 9.38 0.92 9.47
CA ASP A 119 10.40 0.35 10.35
C ASP A 119 9.81 -0.44 11.53
N VAL A 120 8.77 0.13 12.16
CA VAL A 120 8.07 -0.52 13.27
C VAL A 120 7.32 -1.76 12.79
N SER A 121 6.62 -1.70 11.65
CA SER A 121 5.89 -2.86 11.11
C SER A 121 6.81 -4.05 10.85
N LYS A 122 8.00 -3.81 10.29
CA LYS A 122 9.03 -4.83 10.06
C LYS A 122 9.56 -5.40 11.38
N SER A 123 9.81 -4.54 12.36
CA SER A 123 10.28 -4.94 13.69
C SER A 123 9.25 -5.78 14.43
N LEU A 124 7.97 -5.38 14.38
CA LEU A 124 6.85 -6.13 14.96
C LEU A 124 6.67 -7.49 14.29
N LEU A 125 6.75 -7.56 12.96
CA LEU A 125 6.65 -8.82 12.23
C LEU A 125 7.81 -9.76 12.58
N THR A 126 9.04 -9.23 12.64
CA THR A 126 10.23 -9.99 13.03
C THR A 126 10.06 -10.57 14.42
N LYS A 127 9.64 -9.76 15.39
CA LYS A 127 9.37 -10.21 16.76
C LYS A 127 8.30 -11.29 16.79
N LEU A 128 7.18 -11.07 16.09
CA LEU A 128 6.08 -12.03 16.04
C LEU A 128 6.49 -13.37 15.43
N ILE A 129 7.35 -13.37 14.41
CA ILE A 129 7.91 -14.60 13.81
C ILE A 129 8.87 -15.29 14.78
N LYS A 130 9.77 -14.53 15.41
CA LYS A 130 10.69 -15.04 16.44
C LYS A 130 9.97 -15.71 17.60
N ASP A 131 8.95 -15.04 18.15
CA ASP A 131 8.11 -15.54 19.23
C ASP A 131 7.43 -16.86 18.82
N ARG A 132 6.94 -16.97 17.57
CA ARG A 132 6.34 -18.21 17.03
C ARG A 132 7.35 -19.35 16.85
N LEU A 133 8.61 -19.02 16.56
CA LEU A 133 9.69 -20.00 16.35
C LEU A 133 10.46 -20.35 17.63
N GLY A 134 10.18 -19.67 18.74
CA GLY A 134 10.95 -19.83 19.99
C GLY A 134 12.38 -19.29 19.89
N LEU A 135 12.61 -18.29 19.04
CA LEU A 135 13.91 -17.63 18.87
C LEU A 135 13.89 -16.31 19.64
N GLU A 136 14.87 -16.08 20.53
CA GLU A 136 15.06 -14.79 21.23
C GLU A 136 15.58 -13.69 20.28
#